data_AF-A0A6L7A6A7-F1
#
_entry.id   AF-A0A6L7A6A7-F1
#
_cell.length_a   1.000
_cell.length_b   1.000
_cell.length_c   1.000
_cell.angle_alpha   90.00
_cell.angle_beta   90.00
_cell.angle_gamma   90.00
#
_symmetry.space_group_name_H-M   'P 1'
#
loop_
_entity.id
_entity.type
_entity.pdbx_description
1 polymer ?
#
loop_
_entity_poly.entity_id
_entity_poly.type
_entity_poly.pdbx_seq_one_letter_code
_entity_poly.pdbx_strand_id
1 'polypeptide(L)' 'HRDRAQMLKVENVQQAWQQWINKLPPARREDEDVKEIRWMIEELRVSYFAQQLGTPYPISDKRILQAMEQIIG' A
#
# COMPACT_ATOMS: atom_id res chain seq x y z
N HIS A 1 17.37 11.83 -9.93
CA HIS A 1 15.95 11.53 -10.21
C HIS A 1 15.41 10.31 -9.42
N ARG A 2 15.82 10.09 -8.16
CA ARG A 2 15.39 8.94 -7.34
C ARG A 2 14.04 9.20 -6.66
N ASP A 3 13.91 10.36 -6.02
CA ASP A 3 12.71 10.73 -5.26
C ASP A 3 11.48 10.82 -6.17
N ARG A 4 11.64 11.35 -7.39
CA ARG A 4 10.57 11.35 -8.40
C ARG A 4 10.11 9.95 -8.77
N ALA A 5 11.03 9.00 -8.93
CA ALA A 5 10.67 7.61 -9.22
C ALA A 5 9.98 6.94 -8.01
N GLN A 6 10.40 7.25 -6.79
CA GLN A 6 9.76 6.77 -5.57
C GLN A 6 8.35 7.37 -5.38
N MET A 7 8.15 8.65 -5.69
CA MET A 7 6.82 9.27 -5.70
C MET A 7 5.89 8.60 -6.69
N LEU A 8 6.35 8.38 -7.94
CA LEU A 8 5.56 7.65 -8.94
C LEU A 8 5.18 6.25 -8.46
N LYS A 9 6.07 5.55 -7.75
CA LYS A 9 5.74 4.24 -7.16
C LYS A 9 4.64 4.34 -6.10
N VAL A 10 4.71 5.32 -5.21
CA VAL A 10 3.67 5.53 -4.19
C VAL A 10 2.34 5.89 -4.84
N GLU A 11 2.33 6.81 -5.81
CA GLU A 11 1.14 7.20 -6.56
C GLU A 11 0.50 6.00 -7.27
N ASN A 12 1.29 5.17 -7.94
CA ASN A 12 0.79 3.96 -8.62
C ASN A 12 0.13 2.99 -7.64
N VAL A 13 0.72 2.77 -6.46
CA VAL A 13 0.14 1.89 -5.44
C VAL A 13 -1.13 2.50 -4.85
N GLN A 14 -1.16 3.81 -4.58
CA GLN A 14 -2.36 4.50 -4.10
C GLN A 14 -3.51 4.43 -5.12
N GLN A 15 -3.22 4.57 -6.41
CA GLN A 15 -4.20 4.40 -7.48
C GLN A 15 -4.73 2.96 -7.54
N ALA A 16 -3.84 1.96 -7.44
CA ALA A 16 -4.23 0.56 -7.40
C ALA A 16 -5.13 0.26 -6.19
N TRP A 17 -4.76 0.76 -5.00
CA TRP A 17 -5.57 0.63 -3.79
C TRP A 17 -6.95 1.29 -3.93
N GLN A 18 -7.03 2.49 -4.50
CA GLN A 18 -8.31 3.17 -4.71
C GLN A 18 -9.22 2.40 -5.67
N GLN A 19 -8.67 1.83 -6.74
CA GLN A 19 -9.44 0.98 -7.65
C GLN A 19 -9.87 -0.32 -6.97
N TRP A 20 -9.01 -0.91 -6.15
CA TRP A 20 -9.24 -2.15 -5.43
C TRP A 20 -10.32 -2.00 -4.35
N ILE A 21 -10.24 -0.99 -3.47
CA ILE A 21 -11.22 -0.76 -2.40
C ILE A 21 -12.62 -0.43 -2.95
N ASN A 22 -12.68 0.20 -4.13
CA ASN A 22 -13.94 0.48 -4.81
C ASN A 22 -14.65 -0.79 -5.33
N LYS A 23 -13.91 -1.87 -5.58
CA LYS A 23 -14.48 -3.18 -5.96
C LYS A 23 -15.05 -3.95 -4.77
N LEU A 24 -14.65 -3.59 -3.54
CA LEU A 24 -15.15 -4.26 -2.34
C LEU A 24 -16.56 -3.75 -1.98
N PRO A 25 -17.44 -4.63 -1.47
CA PRO A 25 -18.71 -4.23 -0.86
C PRO A 25 -18.45 -3.19 0.25
N PRO A 26 -19.33 -2.18 0.44
CA PRO A 26 -19.14 -1.16 1.46
C PRO A 26 -18.87 -1.72 2.87
N ALA A 27 -19.52 -2.83 3.23
CA ALA A 27 -19.32 -3.49 4.52
C ALA A 27 -17.90 -4.04 4.72
N ARG A 28 -17.22 -4.52 3.66
CA ARG A 28 -15.86 -5.06 3.73
C ARG A 28 -14.80 -3.97 3.82
N ARG A 29 -15.11 -2.72 3.45
CA ARG A 29 -14.09 -1.65 3.36
C ARG A 29 -13.47 -1.27 4.71
N GLU A 30 -14.17 -1.59 5.80
CA GLU A 30 -13.73 -1.35 7.18
C GLU A 30 -13.12 -2.59 7.83
N ASP A 31 -12.98 -3.69 7.11
CA ASP A 31 -12.37 -4.90 7.65
C ASP A 31 -10.88 -4.68 7.92
N GLU A 32 -10.36 -5.40 8.90
CA GLU A 32 -8.99 -5.24 9.38
C GLU A 32 -7.95 -5.58 8.28
N ASP A 33 -8.25 -6.56 7.42
CA ASP A 33 -7.41 -6.89 6.26
C ASP A 33 -7.31 -5.73 5.26
N VAL A 34 -8.41 -5.00 5.03
CA VAL A 34 -8.45 -3.81 4.17
C VAL A 34 -7.70 -2.62 4.79
N LYS A 35 -7.85 -2.42 6.11
CA LYS A 35 -7.12 -1.38 6.85
C LYS A 35 -5.61 -1.65 6.86
N GLU A 36 -5.20 -2.91 6.94
CA GLU A 36 -3.78 -3.29 6.89
C GLU A 36 -3.15 -2.86 5.56
N ILE A 37 -3.84 -3.03 4.43
CA ILE A 37 -3.34 -2.54 3.13
C ILE A 37 -3.07 -1.03 3.15
N ARG A 38 -3.96 -0.24 3.77
CA ARG A 38 -3.75 1.20 3.92
C ARG A 38 -2.49 1.47 4.74
N TRP A 39 -2.27 0.74 5.83
CA TRP A 39 -1.05 0.87 6.64
C TRP A 39 0.21 0.52 5.84
N MET A 40 0.19 -0.57 5.08
CA MET A 40 1.31 -0.96 4.23
C MET A 40 1.73 0.14 3.23
N ILE A 41 0.79 0.96 2.74
CA ILE A 41 1.08 2.10 1.85
C ILE A 41 1.81 3.21 2.60
N GLU A 42 1.43 3.49 3.84
CA GLU A 42 2.13 4.47 4.67
C GLU A 42 3.54 3.98 5.02
N GLU A 43 3.69 2.69 5.34
CA GLU A 43 5.01 2.05 5.55
C GLU A 43 5.90 2.15 4.30
N LEU A 44 5.32 2.00 3.09
CA LEU A 44 6.05 2.21 1.84
C LEU A 44 6.59 3.65 1.72
N ARG A 45 5.80 4.64 2.15
CA ARG A 45 6.24 6.05 2.17
C ARG A 45 7.38 6.25 3.17
N VAL A 46 7.30 5.67 4.36
CA VAL A 46 8.38 5.71 5.36
C VAL A 46 9.65 5.06 4.80
N SER A 47 9.53 3.88 4.18
CA SER A 47 10.65 3.18 3.55
C SER A 47 11.35 4.00 2.45
N TYR A 48 10.61 4.81 1.68
CA TYR A 48 11.22 5.65 0.65
C TYR A 48 11.80 6.97 1.17
N PHE A 49 11.08 7.66 2.06
CA PHE A 49 11.35 9.06 2.38
C PHE A 49 11.86 9.29 3.81
N ALA A 50 11.74 8.31 4.70
CA ALA A 50 12.11 8.42 6.11
C ALA A 50 12.83 7.15 6.60
N GLN A 51 13.81 6.66 5.84
CA GLN A 51 14.53 5.41 6.13
C GLN A 51 15.14 5.34 7.55
N GLN A 52 15.48 6.49 8.15
CA GLN A 52 16.02 6.55 9.51
C GLN A 52 14.98 6.15 10.58
N LEU A 53 13.67 6.28 10.30
CA LEU A 53 12.61 5.83 11.20
C LEU A 53 12.46 4.31 11.18
N GLY A 54 12.85 3.66 10.08
CA GLY A 54 12.66 2.23 9.86
C GLY A 54 11.19 1.86 9.61
N THR A 55 10.96 0.61 9.22
CA THR A 55 9.63 0.00 9.13
C THR A 55 9.64 -1.28 9.97
N PRO A 56 8.51 -1.69 10.58
CA PRO A 56 8.46 -2.87 11.44
C PRO A 56 8.72 -4.17 10.65
N TYR A 57 8.49 -4.16 9.33
CA TYR A 57 8.78 -5.27 8.43
C TYR A 57 9.18 -4.74 7.04
N PRO A 58 9.86 -5.55 6.20
CA PRO A 58 10.21 -5.12 4.85
C PRO A 58 8.96 -4.89 3.99
N ILE A 59 8.84 -3.70 3.41
CA ILE A 59 7.71 -3.30 2.59
C ILE A 59 8.15 -2.92 1.17
N SER A 60 7.32 -3.23 0.17
CA SER A 60 7.52 -2.82 -1.23
C SER A 60 6.18 -2.68 -1.95
N ASP A 61 6.17 -1.97 -3.07
CA ASP A 61 5.05 -1.87 -3.99
C ASP A 61 4.51 -3.27 -4.38
N LYS A 62 5.40 -4.19 -4.75
CA LYS A 62 5.03 -5.58 -5.09
C LYS A 62 4.33 -6.31 -3.94
N ARG A 63 4.79 -6.15 -2.70
CA ARG A 63 4.18 -6.81 -1.53
C ARG A 63 2.77 -6.30 -1.27
N ILE A 64 2.52 -5.01 -1.45
CA ILE A 64 1.20 -4.40 -1.30
C ILE A 64 0.23 -4.92 -2.35
N LEU A 65 0.66 -4.98 -3.61
CA LEU A 65 -0.16 -5.51 -4.71
C LEU A 65 -0.55 -6.97 -4.45
N GLN A 66 0.39 -7.80 -3.98
CA GLN A 66 0.11 -9.20 -3.63
C GLN A 66 -0.85 -9.35 -2.46
N ALA A 67 -0.71 -8.53 -1.42
CA ALA A 67 -1.63 -8.55 -0.28
C ALA A 67 -3.07 -8.17 -0.69
N MET A 68 -3.23 -7.20 -1.59
CA MET A 68 -4.55 -6.87 -2.17
C MET A 68 -5.16 -8.03 -2.97
N GLU A 69 -4.35 -8.76 -3.75
CA GLU A 69 -4.80 -9.94 -4.50
C GLU A 69 -5.27 -11.06 -3.56
N GLN A 70 -4.55 -11.28 -2.44
CA GLN A 70 -4.89 -12.31 -1.44
C GLN A 70 -6.20 -12.06 -0.68
N ILE A 71 -6.68 -10.82 -0.62
CA ILE A 71 -7.93 -10.48 0.05
C ILE A 71 -9.15 -10.68 -0.87
N ILE A 72 -8.94 -10.60 -2.19
CA ILE A 72 -10.00 -10.80 -3.19
C ILE A 72 -10.09 -12.27 -3.65
N GLY A 73 -8.97 -12.97 -3.70
CA GLY A 73 -8.90 -14.40 -4.05
C GLY A 73 -9.40 -15.30 -2.93
#